data_AF-A0A4S8M0B6-F1
#
_entry.id   AF-A0A4S8M0B6-F1
#
_cell.length_a   1.000
_cell.length_b   1.000
_cell.length_c   1.000
_cell.angle_alpha   90.00
_cell.angle_beta   90.00
_cell.angle_gamma   90.00
#
_symmetry.space_group_name_H-M   'P 1'
#
loop_
_entity.id
_entity.type
_entity.pdbx_description
1 polymer ?
#
loop_
_entity_poly.entity_id
_entity_poly.type
_entity_poly.pdbx_seq_one_letter_code
_entity_poly.pdbx_strand_id
1 'polypeptide(L)' 'LTFQALLTEMISNFEFSLTKECEKLRREACLAMLPAIAGELDKGPQMFLKVSIAEREE' A
#
# COMPACT_ATOMS: atom_id res chain seq x y z
N LEU A 1 -9.61 -15.72 -8.83
CA LEU A 1 -9.60 -16.38 -7.51
C LEU A 1 -8.29 -16.19 -6.75
N THR A 2 -7.11 -16.38 -7.36
CA THR A 2 -5.80 -16.23 -6.68
C THR A 2 -5.60 -14.89 -5.97
N PHE A 3 -5.90 -13.78 -6.64
CA PHE A 3 -5.78 -12.45 -6.02
C PHE A 3 -6.73 -12.26 -4.84
N GLN A 4 -7.93 -12.82 -4.90
CA GLN A 4 -8.90 -12.71 -3.80
C GLN A 4 -8.43 -13.54 -2.60
N ALA A 5 -7.96 -14.77 -2.83
CA ALA A 5 -7.40 -15.61 -1.76
C ALA A 5 -6.19 -14.95 -1.10
N LEU A 6 -5.26 -14.42 -1.90
CA LEU A 6 -4.10 -13.69 -1.42
C LEU A 6 -4.51 -12.46 -0.59
N LEU A 7 -5.44 -11.64 -1.10
CA LEU A 7 -5.92 -10.46 -0.38
C LEU A 7 -6.57 -10.85 0.94
N THR A 8 -7.43 -11.87 0.95
CA THR A 8 -8.07 -12.37 2.18
C THR A 8 -7.03 -12.84 3.20
N GLU A 9 -6.02 -13.57 2.77
CA GLU A 9 -4.96 -14.03 3.66
C GLU A 9 -4.13 -12.85 4.18
N MET A 10 -3.82 -11.86 3.34
CA MET A 10 -3.09 -10.67 3.75
C MET A 10 -3.85 -9.87 4.82
N ILE A 11 -5.13 -9.54 4.57
CA ILE A 11 -5.91 -8.72 5.51
C ILE A 11 -6.35 -9.47 6.78
N SER A 12 -6.30 -10.81 6.78
CA SER A 12 -6.64 -11.65 7.94
C SER A 12 -5.46 -11.90 8.88
N ASN A 13 -4.23 -11.80 8.37
CA ASN A 13 -3.02 -12.06 9.15
C ASN A 13 -2.23 -10.79 9.47
N PHE A 14 -2.40 -9.72 8.67
CA PHE A 14 -1.60 -8.51 8.79
C PHE A 14 -2.45 -7.26 8.88
N GLU A 15 -1.93 -6.30 9.65
CA GLU A 15 -2.39 -4.93 9.66
C GLU A 15 -1.45 -4.07 8.82
N PHE A 16 -2.03 -3.17 8.04
CA PHE A 16 -1.32 -2.25 7.16
C PHE A 16 -1.60 -0.81 7.58
N SER A 17 -0.54 -0.03 7.80
CA SER A 17 -0.65 1.40 8.11
C SER A 17 0.24 2.23 7.19
N LEU A 18 -0.12 3.49 6.98
CA LEU A 18 0.71 4.41 6.19
C LEU A 18 1.96 4.79 6.98
N THR A 19 3.08 4.81 6.27
CA THR A 19 4.33 5.39 6.78
C THR A 19 4.34 6.91 6.55
N LYS A 20 5.30 7.62 7.17
CA LYS A 20 5.41 9.09 7.03
C LYS A 20 5.75 9.51 5.61
N GLU A 21 6.39 8.63 4.86
CA GLU A 21 6.75 8.78 3.46
C GLU A 21 5.50 9.02 2.59
N CYS A 22 4.35 8.46 2.98
CA CYS A 22 3.08 8.69 2.30
C CYS A 22 2.52 10.12 2.48
N GLU A 23 3.07 10.97 3.35
CA GLU A 23 2.73 12.41 3.40
C GLU A 23 3.14 13.13 2.10
N LYS A 24 4.14 12.60 1.38
CA LYS A 24 4.60 13.09 0.08
C LYS A 24 3.90 12.41 -1.09
N LEU A 25 2.86 11.62 -0.83
CA LEU A 25 2.11 10.93 -1.86
C LEU A 25 1.40 11.93 -2.75
N ARG A 26 1.70 11.91 -4.05
CA ARG A 26 1.06 12.72 -5.06
C ARG A 26 0.28 11.83 -6.02
N ARG A 27 -0.91 12.30 -6.39
CA ARG A 27 -1.68 11.74 -7.50
C ARG A 27 -1.14 12.32 -8.78
N GLU A 28 -0.64 11.46 -9.66
CA GLU A 28 -0.16 11.89 -10.97
C GLU A 28 -1.26 11.74 -12.02
N ALA A 29 -1.35 12.72 -12.92
CA ALA A 29 -2.24 12.69 -14.07
C ALA A 29 -1.67 11.77 -15.16
N CYS A 30 -1.72 10.46 -14.90
CA CYS A 30 -1.50 9.43 -15.90
C CYS A 30 -2.86 8.93 -16.42
N LEU A 31 -2.88 8.11 -17.48
CA LEU A 31 -4.12 7.49 -18.03
C LEU A 31 -4.97 6.79 -16.95
N ALA A 32 -4.35 6.40 -15.83
CA ALA A 32 -4.99 6.07 -14.56
C ALA A 32 -4.31 6.84 -13.42
N MET A 33 -5.02 7.12 -12.33
CA MET A 33 -4.42 7.73 -11.14
C MET A 33 -3.54 6.70 -10.43
N LEU A 34 -2.23 6.94 -10.42
CA LEU A 34 -1.25 6.07 -9.78
C LEU A 34 -0.62 6.76 -8.55
N PRO A 35 -0.43 6.04 -7.43
CA PRO A 35 0.27 6.55 -6.26
C PRO A 35 1.77 6.65 -6.53
N ALA A 36 2.35 7.84 -6.38
CA ALA A 36 3.80 8.06 -6.48
C ALA A 36 4.27 9.05 -5.40
N ILE A 37 5.51 8.89 -4.92
CA ILE A 37 6.13 9.87 -4.03
C ILE A 37 6.66 11.06 -4.85
N ALA A 38 6.35 12.27 -4.39
CA ALA A 38 6.83 13.49 -5.03
C ALA A 38 8.37 13.49 -5.16
N GLY A 39 8.85 13.60 -6.39
CA GLY A 39 10.28 13.58 -6.70
C GLY A 39 10.88 12.19 -6.98
N GLU A 40 10.09 11.11 -6.90
CA GLU A 40 10.54 9.72 -7.14
C GLU A 40 9.78 9.03 -8.27
N LEU A 41 9.41 9.79 -9.32
CA LEU A 41 8.65 9.28 -10.48
C LEU A 41 9.39 8.18 -11.24
N ASP A 42 10.72 8.24 -11.25
CA ASP A 42 11.63 7.27 -11.88
C ASP A 42 11.61 5.89 -11.19
N LYS A 43 11.20 5.84 -9.92
CA LYS A 43 11.06 4.59 -9.16
C LYS A 43 9.74 3.87 -9.40
N GLY A 44 8.82 4.49 -10.15
CA GLY A 44 7.51 3.94 -10.49
C GLY A 44 6.47 4.08 -9.36
N PRO A 45 5.28 3.49 -9.54
CA PRO A 45 4.19 3.59 -8.57
C PRO A 45 4.56 2.88 -7.26
N GLN A 46 4.43 3.60 -6.15
CA GLN A 46 4.79 3.07 -4.83
C GLN A 46 3.90 3.65 -3.74
N MET A 47 3.62 2.82 -2.74
CA MET A 47 2.88 3.19 -1.54
C MET A 47 3.53 2.50 -0.35
N PHE A 48 4.16 3.29 0.51
CA PHE A 48 4.93 2.77 1.63
C PHE A 48 4.01 2.41 2.79
N LEU A 49 3.81 1.10 2.97
CA LEU A 49 3.00 0.52 4.03
C LEU A 49 3.90 -0.05 5.12
N LYS A 50 3.58 0.24 6.39
CA LYS A 50 4.07 -0.50 7.53
C LYS A 50 3.18 -1.71 7.74
N VAL A 51 3.79 -2.89 7.86
CA VAL A 51 3.10 -4.16 8.07
C VAL A 51 3.33 -4.62 9.51
N SER A 52 2.26 -4.97 10.22
CA SER A 52 2.29 -5.63 11.53
C SER A 52 1.43 -6.90 11.50
N ILE A 53 1.62 -7.79 12.47
CA ILE A 53 0.74 -8.96 12.65
C ILE A 53 -0.57 -8.45 13.23
N ALA A 54 -1.70 -8.91 12.67
CA ALA A 54 -3.02 -8.56 13.18
C ALA A 54 -3.26 -9.18 14.56
N GLU A 55 -3.81 -8.39 15.48
CA GLU A 55 -4.26 -8.94 16.77
C GLU A 55 -5.46 -9.87 16.54
N ARG A 56 -5.47 -11.02 17.23
CA ARG A 56 -6.58 -11.97 17.20
C ARG A 56 -7.14 -12.09 18.61
N GLU A 57 -8.44 -11.85 18.74
CA GLU A 57 -9.17 -12.25 19.93
C GLU A 57 -9.22 -13.80 19.95
N GLU A 58 -8.78 -14.40 21.07
CA GLU A 58 -8.95 -15.84 21.34
C GLU A 58 -10.41 -16.20 21.62
#